data_AF-A0A965FL29-F1
#
_entry.id   AF-A0A965FL29-F1
#
_cell.length_a   1.000
_cell.length_b   1.000
_cell.length_c   1.000
_cell.angle_alpha   90.00
_cell.angle_beta   90.00
_cell.angle_gamma   90.00
#
_symmetry.space_group_name_H-M   'P 1'
#
loop_
_entity.id
_entity.type
_entity.pdbx_description
1 polymer ?
#
loop_
_entity_poly.entity_id
_entity_poly.type
_entity_poly.pdbx_seq_one_letter_code
_entity_poly.pdbx_strand_id
1 'polypeptide(L)'
;MLREGDEVRFDMSSNGTALQQVLGAIYAIERLDMPIRRQMAPLLRRALTWRGPIGPAFITYMAGTRTSDVSALADPRAWALDVLGFPGGTVKVSKREVMLRYRESLRLAHPDHGGDAAKASKAIIDITEARRVLLDSI
;
A
#
# COMPACT_ATOMS: atom_id res chain seq x y z
N MET A 1 8.22 1.81 13.00
CA MET A 1 8.66 1.75 11.58
C MET A 1 9.54 2.96 11.35
N LEU A 2 10.80 2.74 10.98
CA LEU A 2 11.73 3.81 10.67
C LEU A 2 11.98 3.79 9.16
N ARG A 3 11.98 4.97 8.54
CA ARG A 3 12.33 5.14 7.12
C ARG A 3 13.78 5.59 7.03
N GLU A 4 14.61 4.77 6.42
CA GLU A 4 16.02 5.09 6.15
C GLU A 4 16.19 5.09 4.62
N GLY A 5 16.00 6.26 4.00
CA GLY A 5 15.93 6.39 2.54
C GLY A 5 14.67 5.72 1.94
N ASP A 6 14.88 4.76 1.04
CA ASP A 6 13.83 3.96 0.39
C ASP A 6 13.60 2.60 1.09
N GLU A 7 14.39 2.28 2.13
CA GLU A 7 14.22 1.09 2.94
C GLU A 7 13.33 1.35 4.16
N VAL A 8 12.40 0.41 4.38
CA VAL A 8 11.54 0.39 5.56
C VAL A 8 12.09 -0.64 6.54
N ARG A 9 12.54 -0.14 7.70
CA ARG A 9 12.96 -1.00 8.80
C ARG A 9 11.86 -1.09 9.86
N PHE A 10 11.55 -2.32 10.23
CA PHE A 10 10.70 -2.58 11.39
C PHE A 10 11.54 -2.51 12.65
N ASP A 11 11.20 -1.55 13.50
CA ASP A 11 11.64 -1.52 14.87
C ASP A 11 10.53 -2.14 15.72
N MET A 12 10.79 -3.33 16.27
CA MET A 12 9.85 -4.09 17.08
C MET A 12 10.45 -4.26 18.47
N SER A 13 9.71 -3.86 19.50
CA SER A 13 10.11 -4.14 20.88
C SER A 13 10.09 -5.65 21.14
N SER A 14 11.16 -6.19 21.69
CA SER A 14 11.28 -7.62 22.04
C SER A 14 10.71 -7.96 23.42
N ASN A 15 9.74 -7.17 23.91
CA ASN A 15 9.18 -7.37 25.24
C ASN A 15 8.30 -8.62 25.27
N GLY A 16 8.74 -9.65 25.97
CA GLY A 16 7.99 -10.91 26.10
C GLY A 16 8.29 -11.94 25.01
N THR A 17 7.82 -13.16 25.26
CA THR A 17 8.04 -14.32 24.38
C THR A 17 7.23 -14.24 23.08
N ALA A 18 7.68 -14.96 22.05
CA ALA A 18 6.94 -15.06 20.78
C ALA A 18 5.49 -15.53 20.98
N LEU A 19 5.26 -16.48 21.89
CA LEU A 19 3.92 -16.96 22.22
C LEU A 19 3.06 -15.86 22.87
N GLN A 20 3.62 -15.09 23.80
CA GLN A 20 2.91 -13.96 24.42
C GLN A 20 2.52 -12.91 23.38
N GLN A 21 3.40 -12.62 22.43
CA GLN A 21 3.12 -11.68 21.34
C GLN A 21 1.98 -12.17 20.43
N VAL A 22 2.00 -13.45 20.05
CA VAL A 22 0.92 -14.06 19.24
C VAL A 22 -0.41 -14.04 19.98
N LEU A 23 -0.44 -14.42 21.26
CA LEU A 23 -1.66 -14.38 22.08
C LEU A 23 -2.18 -12.95 22.25
N GLY A 24 -1.28 -11.99 22.50
CA GLY A 24 -1.62 -10.57 22.58
C GLY A 24 -2.29 -10.05 21.31
N ALA A 25 -1.77 -10.43 20.14
CA ALA A 25 -2.37 -10.07 18.85
C ALA A 25 -3.77 -10.69 18.66
N ILE A 26 -3.97 -11.95 19.05
CA ILE A 26 -5.28 -12.61 18.98
C ILE A 26 -6.29 -11.90 19.91
N TYR A 27 -5.92 -11.64 21.15
CA TYR A 27 -6.77 -10.93 22.10
C TYR A 27 -7.09 -9.50 21.67
N ALA A 28 -6.15 -8.81 21.03
CA ALA A 28 -6.42 -7.50 20.46
C ALA A 28 -7.48 -7.56 19.35
N ILE A 29 -7.39 -8.54 18.44
CA ILE A 29 -8.37 -8.73 17.36
C ILE A 29 -9.75 -9.10 17.90
N GLU A 30 -9.83 -9.87 18.98
CA GLU A 30 -11.10 -10.23 19.62
C GLU A 30 -11.82 -9.05 20.26
N ARG A 31 -11.11 -7.97 20.57
CA ARG A 31 -11.70 -6.72 21.09
C ARG A 31 -12.28 -5.80 20.00
N LEU A 32 -12.05 -6.13 18.72
CA LEU A 32 -12.56 -5.36 17.60
C LEU A 32 -13.97 -5.83 17.19
N ASP A 33 -14.73 -4.91 16.61
CA ASP A 33 -16.06 -5.19 16.06
C ASP A 33 -16.00 -6.26 14.96
N MET A 34 -17.09 -7.03 14.85
CA MET A 34 -17.18 -8.18 13.94
C MET A 34 -16.79 -7.86 12.47
N PRO A 35 -17.16 -6.71 11.87
CA PRO A 35 -16.71 -6.37 10.52
C PRO A 35 -15.19 -6.25 10.41
N ILE A 36 -14.54 -5.60 11.37
CA ILE A 36 -13.08 -5.41 11.40
C ILE A 36 -12.39 -6.76 11.65
N ARG A 37 -12.92 -7.56 12.58
CA ARG A 37 -12.41 -8.90 12.87
C ARG A 37 -12.38 -9.81 11.65
N ARG A 38 -13.45 -9.78 10.83
CA ARG A 38 -13.53 -10.54 9.57
C ARG A 38 -12.47 -10.12 8.56
N GLN A 39 -12.08 -8.84 8.55
CA GLN A 39 -11.02 -8.32 7.67
C GLN A 39 -9.62 -8.63 8.22
N MET A 40 -9.41 -8.54 9.53
CA MET A 40 -8.10 -8.72 10.15
C MET A 40 -7.66 -10.18 10.34
N ALA A 41 -8.59 -11.10 10.65
CA ALA A 41 -8.24 -12.49 10.92
C ALA A 41 -7.51 -13.20 9.75
N PRO A 42 -7.91 -13.00 8.47
CA PRO A 42 -7.15 -13.52 7.33
C PRO A 42 -5.74 -12.93 7.21
N LEU A 43 -5.56 -11.65 7.53
CA LEU A 43 -4.25 -10.99 7.50
C LEU A 43 -3.32 -11.56 8.58
N LEU A 44 -3.82 -11.79 9.80
CA LEU A 44 -3.03 -12.41 10.86
C LEU A 44 -2.61 -13.84 10.46
N ARG A 45 -3.54 -14.64 9.93
CA ARG A 45 -3.22 -15.99 9.44
C ARG A 45 -2.18 -15.97 8.32
N ARG A 46 -2.26 -14.99 7.41
CA ARG A 46 -1.25 -14.78 6.37
C ARG A 46 0.11 -14.41 6.94
N ALA A 47 0.16 -13.48 7.90
CA ALA A 47 1.42 -13.12 8.56
C ALA A 47 2.10 -14.33 9.23
N LEU A 48 1.30 -15.21 9.86
CA LEU A 48 1.79 -16.43 10.53
C LEU A 48 2.39 -17.48 9.59
N THR A 49 2.13 -17.41 8.28
CA THR A 49 2.68 -18.36 7.29
C THR A 49 3.92 -17.83 6.57
N TRP A 50 4.35 -16.60 6.86
CA TRP A 50 5.57 -16.02 6.31
C TRP A 50 6.82 -16.75 6.81
N ARG A 51 7.74 -17.07 5.90
CA ARG A 51 8.99 -17.80 6.20
C ARG A 51 10.27 -17.00 5.89
N GLY A 52 10.12 -15.78 5.37
CA GLY A 52 11.24 -14.91 5.04
C GLY A 52 11.66 -14.01 6.22
N PRO A 53 12.70 -13.17 6.03
CA PRO A 53 13.03 -12.13 6.99
C PRO A 53 11.90 -11.09 7.09
N ILE A 54 11.81 -10.41 8.22
CA ILE A 54 10.90 -9.26 8.38
C ILE A 54 11.56 -8.04 7.73
N GLY A 55 10.97 -7.53 6.65
CA GLY A 55 11.52 -6.46 5.82
C GLY A 55 10.62 -6.13 4.62
N PRO A 56 11.12 -5.47 3.56
CA PRO A 56 10.31 -5.06 2.41
C PRO A 56 9.52 -6.20 1.76
N ALA A 57 10.13 -7.38 1.62
CA ALA A 57 9.45 -8.55 1.07
C ALA A 57 8.24 -9.01 1.92
N PHE A 58 8.30 -8.84 3.25
CA PHE A 58 7.17 -9.10 4.14
C PHE A 58 6.05 -8.09 3.91
N ILE A 59 6.37 -6.80 3.69
CA ILE A 59 5.39 -5.76 3.39
C ILE A 59 4.66 -6.07 2.08
N THR A 60 5.40 -6.36 1.01
CA THR A 60 4.83 -6.74 -0.29
C THR A 60 3.96 -8.00 -0.14
N TYR A 61 4.44 -8.98 0.63
CA TYR A 61 3.68 -10.19 0.92
C TYR A 61 2.37 -9.86 1.65
N MET A 62 2.37 -8.98 2.65
CA MET A 62 1.17 -8.61 3.40
C MET A 62 0.20 -7.75 2.59
N ALA A 63 0.71 -6.78 1.82
CA ALA A 63 -0.07 -5.90 0.97
C ALA A 63 -0.75 -6.65 -0.20
N GLY A 64 -0.16 -7.78 -0.62
CA GLY A 64 -0.62 -8.53 -1.79
C GLY A 64 -0.40 -7.76 -3.09
N THR A 65 -1.16 -8.08 -4.13
CA THR A 65 -1.00 -7.51 -5.48
C THR A 65 -1.49 -6.07 -5.64
N ARG A 66 -1.88 -5.39 -4.55
CA ARG A 66 -2.59 -4.10 -4.60
C ARG A 66 -1.66 -2.89 -4.63
N THR A 67 -0.41 -3.04 -4.21
CA THR A 67 0.60 -1.99 -4.37
C THR A 67 1.98 -2.59 -4.54
N SER A 68 2.72 -2.10 -5.53
CA SER A 68 4.06 -2.57 -5.86
C SER A 68 5.16 -1.74 -5.20
N ASP A 69 4.82 -0.56 -4.64
CA ASP A 69 5.77 0.36 -4.02
C ASP A 69 5.50 0.57 -2.54
N VAL A 70 6.54 0.37 -1.72
CA VAL A 70 6.51 0.52 -0.26
C VAL A 70 6.22 1.97 0.16
N SER A 71 6.61 2.95 -0.67
CA SER A 71 6.27 4.37 -0.47
C SER A 71 4.76 4.63 -0.45
N ALA A 72 3.97 3.84 -1.17
CA ALA A 72 2.50 3.90 -1.14
C ALA A 72 1.91 3.51 0.24
N LEU A 73 2.65 2.78 1.07
CA LEU A 73 2.19 2.37 2.40
C LEU A 73 2.52 3.39 3.49
N ALA A 74 3.54 4.23 3.30
CA ALA A 74 3.97 5.21 4.31
C ALA A 74 3.11 6.49 4.30
N ASP A 75 2.87 7.05 3.12
CA ASP A 75 1.92 8.13 2.89
C ASP A 75 1.15 7.86 1.58
N PRO A 76 0.03 7.11 1.66
CA PRO A 76 -0.73 6.70 0.49
C PRO A 76 -1.22 7.89 -0.34
N ARG A 77 -1.59 8.99 0.33
CA ARG A 77 -2.11 10.17 -0.37
C ARG A 77 -1.00 10.90 -1.10
N ALA A 78 0.13 11.17 -0.46
CA ALA A 78 1.25 11.84 -1.12
C ALA A 78 1.79 11.01 -2.30
N TRP A 79 1.91 9.69 -2.12
CA TRP A 79 2.25 8.78 -3.22
C TRP A 79 1.25 8.85 -4.37
N ALA A 80 -0.06 8.80 -4.09
CA ALA A 80 -1.07 8.83 -5.13
C ALA A 80 -1.11 10.17 -5.90
N LEU A 81 -0.84 11.28 -5.21
CA LEU A 81 -0.67 12.60 -5.84
C LEU A 81 0.52 12.60 -6.81
N ASP A 82 1.65 12.04 -6.39
CA ASP A 82 2.87 11.94 -7.21
C ASP A 82 2.65 11.05 -8.43
N VAL A 83 2.06 9.86 -8.27
CA VAL A 83 1.77 8.93 -9.37
C VAL A 83 0.84 9.53 -10.43
N LEU A 84 -0.14 10.36 -10.03
CA LEU A 84 -1.01 11.07 -10.98
C LEU A 84 -0.45 12.45 -11.40
N GLY A 85 0.80 12.75 -11.02
CA GLY A 85 1.54 13.95 -11.41
C GLY A 85 0.99 15.25 -10.85
N PHE A 86 0.26 15.23 -9.74
CA PHE A 86 -0.20 16.45 -9.08
C PHE A 86 0.99 17.26 -8.57
N PRO A 87 0.90 18.61 -8.59
CA PRO A 87 1.96 19.44 -8.03
C PRO A 87 2.20 19.16 -6.54
N GLY A 88 3.46 19.27 -6.11
CA GLY A 88 3.82 19.19 -4.69
C GLY A 88 3.04 20.21 -3.86
N GLY A 89 2.57 19.79 -2.69
CA GLY A 89 1.74 20.65 -1.80
C GLY A 89 0.27 20.72 -2.18
N THR A 90 -0.22 19.90 -3.12
CA THR A 90 -1.65 19.80 -3.43
C THR A 90 -2.44 19.31 -2.21
N VAL A 91 -3.20 20.21 -1.58
CA VAL A 91 -4.02 19.89 -0.40
C VAL A 91 -5.38 19.32 -0.79
N LYS A 92 -6.06 19.96 -1.76
CA LYS A 92 -7.40 19.57 -2.22
C LYS A 92 -7.34 19.09 -3.67
N VAL A 93 -8.08 18.03 -3.95
CA VAL A 93 -8.28 17.48 -5.29
C VAL A 93 -9.76 17.23 -5.50
N SER A 94 -10.26 17.44 -6.72
CA SER A 94 -11.62 17.07 -7.09
C SER A 94 -11.66 15.73 -7.81
N LYS A 95 -12.80 15.03 -7.72
CA LYS A 95 -13.05 13.79 -8.50
C LYS A 95 -12.80 14.00 -9.99
N ARG A 96 -13.15 15.17 -10.52
CA ARG A 96 -12.94 15.53 -11.94
C ARG A 96 -11.45 15.56 -12.30
N GLU A 97 -10.63 16.21 -11.49
CA GLU A 97 -9.17 16.30 -11.73
C GLU A 97 -8.49 14.93 -11.61
N VAL A 98 -8.86 14.14 -10.60
CA VAL A 98 -8.33 12.77 -10.42
C VAL A 98 -8.63 11.93 -11.66
N MET A 99 -9.86 11.96 -12.16
CA MET A 99 -10.25 11.18 -13.34
C MET A 99 -9.60 11.70 -14.64
N LEU A 100 -9.38 13.00 -14.78
CA LEU A 100 -8.67 13.59 -15.92
C LEU A 100 -7.22 13.09 -15.97
N ARG A 101 -6.50 13.23 -14.85
CA ARG A 101 -5.09 12.81 -14.74
C ARG A 101 -4.93 11.30 -14.86
N TYR A 102 -5.83 10.52 -14.25
CA TYR A 102 -5.84 9.07 -14.41
C TYR A 102 -5.90 8.63 -15.89
N ARG A 103 -6.78 9.24 -16.69
CA ARG A 103 -6.90 8.92 -18.12
C ARG A 103 -5.65 9.30 -18.89
N GLU A 104 -5.06 10.45 -18.58
CA GLU A 104 -3.83 10.91 -19.23
C GLU A 104 -2.64 10.00 -18.89
N SER A 105 -2.44 9.69 -17.61
CA SER A 105 -1.39 8.78 -17.16
C SER A 105 -1.53 7.38 -17.77
N LEU A 106 -2.75 6.83 -17.85
CA LEU A 106 -2.98 5.55 -18.51
C LEU A 106 -2.63 5.58 -19.98
N ARG A 107 -3.02 6.64 -20.69
CA ARG A 107 -2.73 6.80 -22.11
C ARG A 107 -1.22 6.82 -22.34
N LEU A 108 -0.46 7.52 -21.50
CA LEU A 108 1.01 7.59 -21.60
C LEU A 108 1.70 6.27 -21.25
N ALA A 109 1.16 5.52 -20.29
CA ALA A 109 1.73 4.25 -19.86
C ALA A 109 1.45 3.08 -20.84
N HIS A 110 0.42 3.18 -21.68
CA HIS A 110 -0.01 2.08 -22.53
C HIS A 110 0.94 1.86 -23.73
N PRO A 111 1.36 0.61 -24.03
CA PRO A 111 2.25 0.33 -25.16
C PRO A 111 1.70 0.76 -26.52
N ASP A 112 0.39 0.60 -26.73
CA ASP A 112 -0.30 1.03 -27.96
C ASP A 112 -0.24 2.55 -28.21
N HIS A 113 0.16 3.33 -27.21
CA HIS A 113 0.33 4.77 -27.29
C HIS A 113 1.80 5.22 -27.14
N GLY A 114 2.75 4.29 -27.30
CA GLY A 114 4.18 4.55 -27.24
C GLY A 114 4.82 4.38 -25.86
N GLY A 115 4.08 3.82 -24.90
CA GLY A 115 4.62 3.46 -23.57
C GLY A 115 5.63 2.30 -23.64
N ASP A 116 6.56 2.25 -22.67
CA ASP A 116 7.51 1.15 -22.53
C ASP A 116 6.79 -0.14 -22.10
N ALA A 117 6.72 -1.12 -23.01
CA ALA A 117 6.05 -2.39 -22.78
C ALA A 117 6.57 -3.16 -21.55
N ALA A 118 7.86 -3.04 -21.22
CA ALA A 118 8.44 -3.70 -20.06
C ALA A 118 7.98 -3.09 -18.73
N LYS A 119 7.59 -1.80 -18.74
CA LYS A 119 7.18 -1.05 -17.53
C LYS A 119 5.68 -0.81 -17.45
N ALA A 120 4.97 -0.93 -18.57
CA ALA A 120 3.55 -0.63 -18.69
C ALA A 120 2.69 -1.34 -17.65
N SER A 121 2.96 -2.63 -17.39
CA SER A 121 2.18 -3.41 -16.42
C SER A 121 2.25 -2.83 -15.01
N LYS A 122 3.47 -2.56 -14.50
CA LYS A 122 3.67 -1.96 -13.17
C LYS A 122 3.01 -0.57 -13.12
N ALA A 123 3.28 0.27 -14.12
CA ALA A 123 2.75 1.62 -14.19
C ALA A 123 1.21 1.67 -14.16
N ILE A 124 0.55 0.79 -14.91
CA ILE A 124 -0.92 0.72 -14.96
C ILE A 124 -1.50 0.29 -13.59
N ILE A 125 -0.84 -0.65 -12.90
CA ILE A 125 -1.24 -1.06 -11.54
C ILE A 125 -1.15 0.14 -10.58
N ASP A 126 -0.02 0.85 -10.58
CA ASP A 126 0.22 1.98 -9.68
C ASP A 126 -0.74 3.14 -9.97
N ILE A 127 -0.98 3.48 -11.25
CA ILE A 127 -1.96 4.50 -11.67
C ILE A 127 -3.39 4.14 -11.21
N THR A 128 -3.75 2.87 -11.32
CA THR A 128 -5.08 2.38 -10.92
C THR A 128 -5.28 2.47 -9.41
N GLU A 129 -4.26 2.10 -8.63
CA GLU A 129 -4.32 2.19 -7.17
C GLU A 129 -4.26 3.64 -6.68
N ALA A 130 -3.45 4.51 -7.30
CA ALA A 130 -3.41 5.94 -7.00
C ALA A 130 -4.78 6.61 -7.18
N ARG A 131 -5.50 6.27 -8.27
CA ARG A 131 -6.89 6.71 -8.46
C ARG A 131 -7.78 6.27 -7.31
N ARG A 132 -7.70 5.00 -6.89
CA ARG A 132 -8.53 4.46 -5.80
C ARG A 132 -8.28 5.23 -4.50
N VAL A 133 -7.00 5.37 -4.11
CA VAL A 133 -6.60 6.07 -2.89
C VAL A 133 -7.13 7.50 -2.85
N LEU A 134 -7.01 8.25 -3.95
CA LEU A 134 -7.50 9.63 -3.97
C LEU A 134 -9.03 9.70 -3.96
N LEU A 135 -9.73 8.83 -4.67
CA LEU A 135 -11.20 8.83 -4.68
C LEU A 135 -11.81 8.41 -3.33
N ASP A 136 -11.17 7.50 -2.61
CA ASP A 136 -11.60 7.10 -1.26
C ASP A 136 -11.37 8.22 -0.22
N SER A 137 -10.59 9.25 -0.56
CA SER A 137 -10.19 10.34 0.34
C SER A 137 -10.87 11.69 0.08
N ILE A 138 -11.82 11.76 -0.87
CA ILE A 138 -12.57 12.97 -1.27
C ILE A 138 -13.99 12.93 -0.71
#